data_AF-A0A9E4L2X2-F1
#
_entry.id   AF-A0A9E4L2X2-F1
#
_cell.length_a   1.000
_cell.length_b   1.000
_cell.length_c   1.000
_cell.angle_alpha   90.00
_cell.angle_beta   90.00
_cell.angle_gamma   90.00
#
_symmetry.space_group_name_H-M   'P 1'
#
loop_
_entity.id
_entity.type
_entity.pdbx_description
1 polymer ?
#
loop_
_entity_poly.entity_id
_entity_poly.type
_entity_poly.pdbx_seq_one_letter_code
_entity_poly.pdbx_strand_id
1 'polypeptide(L)'
;MTSPLPWAALLALLTVTLANGHLTALADESTSPAETVIPEADLIPNCARTGGGIAIAEAEGRIYYCLQRVVAIERRYPGASKFFFLHEYGHIALQSGDELLVDCWSAHELSHTARGEEVLTAARRYIEQFKLFIAKYGGTGADRSELLAGCYAEGLTWLERARAEGRRPAARVGDRNSP
;
A
#
# COMPACT_ATOMS: atom_id res chain seq x y z
N MET A 1 -15.05 -28.87 52.96
CA MET A 1 -15.43 -28.16 51.72
C MET A 1 -15.30 -26.68 52.00
N THR A 2 -14.21 -26.11 51.49
CA THR A 2 -13.72 -24.76 51.73
C THR A 2 -14.37 -23.79 50.75
N SER A 3 -14.89 -22.67 51.23
CA SER A 3 -15.11 -21.49 50.39
C SER A 3 -14.85 -20.23 51.21
N PRO A 4 -14.07 -19.26 50.68
CA PRO A 4 -13.43 -18.23 51.48
C PRO A 4 -14.22 -16.90 51.53
N LEU A 5 -13.92 -16.15 52.57
CA LEU A 5 -14.34 -14.78 52.85
C LEU A 5 -13.86 -13.79 51.76
N PRO A 6 -14.67 -12.78 51.37
CA PRO A 6 -14.23 -11.73 50.47
C PRO A 6 -13.43 -10.66 51.24
N TRP A 7 -12.13 -10.58 50.92
CA TRP A 7 -11.25 -9.47 51.29
C TRP A 7 -11.51 -8.30 50.32
N ALA A 8 -12.53 -7.50 50.60
CA ALA A 8 -12.74 -6.22 49.94
C ALA A 8 -12.13 -5.12 50.83
N ALA A 9 -10.87 -4.78 50.56
CA ALA A 9 -10.24 -3.59 51.08
C ALA A 9 -9.17 -3.10 50.09
N LEU A 10 -9.55 -2.16 49.23
CA LEU A 10 -8.64 -1.09 48.81
C LEU A 10 -9.48 0.12 48.44
N LEU A 11 -9.77 0.91 49.47
CA LEU A 11 -10.08 2.32 49.38
C LEU A 11 -8.85 3.05 48.84
N ALA A 12 -8.97 3.64 47.65
CA ALA A 12 -8.19 4.79 47.27
C ALA A 12 -9.17 5.89 46.89
N LEU A 13 -9.13 6.97 47.66
CA LEU A 13 -9.96 8.15 47.56
C LEU A 13 -9.84 8.79 46.17
N LEU A 14 -10.96 9.00 45.49
CA LEU A 14 -11.11 10.13 44.58
C LEU A 14 -12.14 11.08 45.17
N THR A 15 -11.65 12.14 45.80
CA THR A 15 -12.42 13.33 46.16
C THR A 15 -12.92 13.98 44.87
N VAL A 16 -14.23 13.92 44.63
CA VAL A 16 -14.92 14.73 43.62
C VAL A 16 -15.08 16.14 44.21
N THR A 17 -14.18 17.05 43.86
CA THR A 17 -14.44 18.49 44.03
C THR A 17 -15.20 18.99 42.81
N LEU A 18 -16.53 19.04 42.94
CA LEU A 18 -17.41 19.83 42.07
C LEU A 18 -17.29 21.30 42.50
N ALA A 19 -16.43 22.06 41.81
CA ALA A 19 -16.44 23.51 41.89
C ALA A 19 -16.10 24.09 40.52
N ASN A 20 -17.12 24.69 39.92
CA ASN A 20 -17.08 25.66 38.82
C ASN A 20 -16.58 25.14 37.47
N GLY A 21 -17.57 24.97 36.58
CA GLY A 21 -17.39 24.56 35.21
C GLY A 21 -16.45 25.48 34.45
N HIS A 22 -15.37 24.87 33.96
CA HIS A 22 -14.74 25.15 32.68
C HIS A 22 -13.97 23.87 32.32
N LEU A 23 -14.73 22.80 32.02
CA LEU A 23 -14.20 21.69 31.23
C LEU A 23 -14.28 22.14 29.77
N THR A 24 -13.15 22.36 29.13
CA THR A 24 -13.05 22.13 27.69
C THR A 24 -11.61 21.83 27.33
N ALA A 25 -11.43 20.54 27.06
CA ALA A 25 -10.42 19.92 26.21
C ALA A 25 -8.98 20.41 26.40
N LEU A 26 -8.19 19.62 27.12
CA LEU A 26 -6.86 19.30 26.61
C LEU A 26 -7.10 18.76 25.20
N ALA A 27 -6.80 19.58 24.20
CA ALA A 27 -6.53 19.08 22.87
C ALA A 27 -5.36 18.12 23.03
N ASP A 28 -5.68 16.84 23.21
CA ASP A 28 -4.80 15.79 22.76
C ASP A 28 -4.72 16.02 21.26
N GLU A 29 -3.67 16.73 20.85
CA GLU A 29 -3.20 16.77 19.48
C GLU A 29 -2.74 15.35 19.17
N SER A 30 -3.73 14.47 19.00
CA SER A 30 -3.58 13.17 18.37
C SER A 30 -3.29 13.49 16.92
N THR A 31 -2.03 13.80 16.66
CA THR A 31 -1.41 13.65 15.37
C THR A 31 -1.56 12.18 15.02
N SER A 32 -2.71 11.82 14.46
CA SER A 32 -2.91 10.51 13.87
C SER A 32 -1.79 10.33 12.85
N PRO A 33 -0.93 9.32 12.99
CA PRO A 33 0.20 9.14 12.10
C PRO A 33 -0.34 8.78 10.73
N ALA A 34 -0.40 9.76 9.82
CA ALA A 34 -0.54 9.62 8.37
C ALA A 34 -1.27 8.33 7.93
N GLU A 35 -2.53 8.16 8.34
CA GLU A 35 -3.26 6.90 8.13
C GLU A 35 -3.78 6.76 6.69
N THR A 36 -3.73 7.82 5.88
CA THR A 36 -4.31 7.83 4.54
C THR A 36 -3.25 7.70 3.46
N VAL A 37 -2.97 6.45 3.08
CA VAL A 37 -2.07 6.07 1.97
C VAL A 37 -2.67 6.41 0.60
N ILE A 38 -3.94 6.78 0.51
CA ILE A 38 -4.62 7.07 -0.74
C ILE A 38 -5.23 8.48 -0.64
N PRO A 39 -4.63 9.50 -1.28
CA PRO A 39 -5.23 10.84 -1.40
C PRO A 39 -6.63 10.80 -2.04
N GLU A 40 -7.37 11.91 -1.95
CA GLU A 40 -8.78 12.04 -2.37
C GLU A 40 -9.00 11.67 -3.85
N ALA A 41 -9.14 10.38 -4.13
CA ALA A 41 -9.62 9.84 -5.39
C ALA A 41 -10.95 9.13 -5.15
N ASP A 42 -11.91 9.37 -6.04
CA ASP A 42 -13.20 8.68 -6.01
C ASP A 42 -12.99 7.20 -6.33
N LEU A 43 -13.08 6.35 -5.30
CA LEU A 43 -13.04 4.89 -5.44
C LEU A 43 -14.44 4.35 -5.75
N ILE A 44 -14.65 3.84 -6.96
CA ILE A 44 -15.97 3.41 -7.44
C ILE A 44 -15.97 1.89 -7.71
N PRO A 45 -16.77 1.08 -7.00
CA PRO A 45 -16.83 -0.36 -7.24
C PRO A 45 -17.53 -0.67 -8.58
N ASN A 46 -16.78 -1.15 -9.58
CA ASN A 46 -17.30 -1.55 -10.89
C ASN A 46 -16.37 -2.56 -11.59
N CYS A 47 -16.60 -3.87 -11.37
CA CYS A 47 -15.79 -4.93 -11.98
C CYS A 47 -15.85 -4.98 -13.51
N ALA A 48 -16.96 -4.55 -14.12
CA ALA A 48 -17.08 -4.52 -15.57
C ALA A 48 -16.13 -3.48 -16.17
N ARG A 49 -15.98 -2.33 -15.49
CA ARG A 49 -15.09 -1.25 -15.93
C ARG A 49 -13.62 -1.62 -15.84
N THR A 50 -13.22 -2.42 -14.84
CA THR A 50 -11.83 -2.88 -14.71
C THR A 50 -11.44 -4.00 -15.69
N GLY A 51 -12.38 -4.53 -16.48
CA GLY A 51 -12.13 -5.70 -17.34
C GLY A 51 -11.71 -6.95 -16.55
N GLY A 52 -12.10 -7.05 -15.27
CA GLY A 52 -11.67 -8.12 -14.37
C GLY A 52 -10.30 -7.91 -13.70
N GLY A 53 -9.66 -6.75 -13.91
CA GLY A 53 -8.50 -6.27 -13.16
C GLY A 53 -8.85 -5.82 -11.73
N ILE A 54 -7.84 -5.47 -10.94
CA ILE A 54 -8.00 -5.05 -9.54
C ILE A 54 -8.64 -3.66 -9.49
N ALA A 55 -8.02 -2.71 -10.16
CA ALA A 55 -8.47 -1.34 -10.31
C ALA A 55 -8.01 -0.77 -11.66
N ILE A 56 -8.55 0.38 -12.03
CA ILE A 56 -8.13 1.20 -13.17
C ILE A 56 -8.43 2.67 -12.87
N ALA A 57 -7.46 3.54 -13.16
CA ALA A 57 -7.65 4.99 -13.16
C ALA A 57 -8.21 5.51 -14.50
N GLU A 58 -9.01 6.57 -14.43
CA GLU A 58 -9.49 7.33 -15.60
C GLU A 58 -9.02 8.79 -15.57
N ALA A 59 -9.04 9.42 -16.74
CA ALA A 59 -8.55 10.79 -16.95
C ALA A 59 -9.26 11.83 -16.07
N GLU A 60 -10.50 11.56 -15.65
CA GLU A 60 -11.30 12.43 -14.78
C GLU A 60 -10.96 12.29 -13.28
N GLY A 61 -9.88 11.60 -12.93
CA GLY A 61 -9.45 11.44 -11.53
C GLY A 61 -10.23 10.40 -10.73
N ARG A 62 -10.95 9.51 -11.42
CA ARG A 62 -11.72 8.41 -10.81
C ARG A 62 -10.95 7.12 -10.86
N ILE A 63 -11.08 6.29 -9.83
CA ILE A 63 -10.52 4.95 -9.80
C ILE A 63 -11.66 3.95 -9.67
N TYR A 64 -11.85 3.13 -10.70
CA TYR A 64 -12.78 2.01 -10.63
C TYR A 64 -12.07 0.78 -10.10
N TYR A 65 -12.73 0.01 -9.24
CA TYR A 65 -12.15 -1.22 -8.72
C TYR A 65 -13.12 -2.39 -8.73
N CYS A 66 -12.58 -3.60 -8.80
CA CYS A 66 -13.37 -4.81 -8.67
C CYS A 66 -13.38 -5.32 -7.24
N LEU A 67 -14.48 -5.08 -6.52
CA LEU A 67 -14.62 -5.47 -5.11
C LEU A 67 -14.33 -6.95 -4.86
N GLN A 68 -14.78 -7.85 -5.73
CA GLN A 68 -14.53 -9.29 -5.60
C GLN A 68 -13.03 -9.62 -5.66
N ARG A 69 -12.27 -8.96 -6.54
CA ARG A 69 -10.82 -9.13 -6.65
C ARG A 69 -10.11 -8.58 -5.42
N VAL A 70 -10.48 -7.39 -4.97
CA VAL A 70 -9.93 -6.77 -3.77
C VAL A 70 -10.14 -7.66 -2.55
N VAL A 71 -11.37 -8.15 -2.32
CA VAL A 71 -11.66 -9.08 -1.23
C VAL A 71 -10.85 -10.37 -1.32
N ALA A 72 -10.69 -10.93 -2.53
CA ALA A 72 -9.91 -12.15 -2.72
C ALA A 72 -8.41 -11.94 -2.42
N ILE A 73 -7.87 -10.79 -2.80
CA ILE A 73 -6.48 -10.40 -2.51
C ILE A 73 -6.31 -10.20 -1.02
N GLU A 74 -7.14 -9.37 -0.39
CA GLU A 74 -7.06 -9.02 1.03
C GLU A 74 -7.18 -10.25 1.95
N ARG A 75 -7.95 -11.27 1.56
CA ARG A 75 -8.04 -12.53 2.31
C ARG A 75 -6.73 -13.31 2.34
N ARG A 76 -5.89 -13.22 1.30
CA ARG A 76 -4.66 -14.01 1.16
C ARG A 76 -3.39 -13.19 1.43
N TYR A 77 -3.44 -11.90 1.15
CA TYR A 77 -2.37 -10.93 1.29
C TYR A 77 -2.94 -9.64 1.91
N PRO A 78 -3.25 -9.65 3.22
CA PRO A 78 -3.85 -8.49 3.88
C PRO A 78 -3.01 -7.22 3.67
N GLY A 79 -3.66 -6.14 3.23
CA GLY A 79 -3.05 -4.85 2.91
C GLY A 79 -2.56 -4.68 1.47
N ALA A 80 -2.47 -5.74 0.68
CA ALA A 80 -1.94 -5.67 -0.69
C ALA A 80 -2.80 -4.79 -1.62
N SER A 81 -4.12 -4.71 -1.41
CA SER A 81 -5.00 -3.88 -2.25
C SER A 81 -4.66 -2.40 -2.18
N LYS A 82 -4.11 -1.94 -1.05
CA LYS A 82 -3.73 -0.53 -0.85
C LYS A 82 -2.66 -0.08 -1.83
N PHE A 83 -1.68 -0.95 -2.14
CA PHE A 83 -0.69 -0.67 -3.16
C PHE A 83 -1.33 -0.48 -4.54
N PHE A 84 -2.27 -1.34 -4.93
CA PHE A 84 -2.92 -1.23 -6.23
C PHE A 84 -3.76 0.02 -6.37
N PHE A 85 -4.43 0.47 -5.31
CA PHE A 85 -5.12 1.76 -5.34
C PHE A 85 -4.17 2.95 -5.42
N LEU A 86 -3.06 2.91 -4.69
CA LEU A 86 -2.03 3.94 -4.79
C LEU A 86 -1.37 3.95 -6.18
N HIS A 87 -1.18 2.79 -6.80
CA HIS A 87 -0.73 2.66 -8.19
C HIS A 87 -1.69 3.34 -9.17
N GLU A 88 -3.00 3.07 -9.07
CA GLU A 88 -3.98 3.79 -9.91
C GLU A 88 -3.98 5.29 -9.63
N TYR A 89 -3.84 5.71 -8.37
CA TYR A 89 -3.69 7.13 -8.05
C TYR A 89 -2.41 7.73 -8.67
N GLY A 90 -1.31 6.98 -8.72
CA GLY A 90 -0.06 7.42 -9.35
C GLY A 90 -0.24 7.74 -10.84
N HIS A 91 -1.10 7.01 -11.57
CA HIS A 91 -1.45 7.36 -12.95
C HIS A 91 -2.09 8.76 -13.03
N ILE A 92 -2.95 9.12 -12.07
CA ILE A 92 -3.60 10.43 -11.98
C ILE A 92 -2.59 11.51 -11.58
N ALA A 93 -1.82 11.27 -10.51
CA ALA A 93 -0.88 12.25 -9.97
C ALA A 93 0.24 12.61 -10.94
N LEU A 94 0.74 11.62 -11.68
CA LEU A 94 1.84 11.81 -12.63
C LEU A 94 1.37 12.13 -14.05
N GLN A 95 0.06 12.03 -14.32
CA GLN A 95 -0.52 12.15 -15.67
C GLN A 95 0.24 11.26 -16.68
N SER A 96 0.49 10.01 -16.28
CA SER A 96 1.40 9.12 -17.02
C SER A 96 0.82 7.72 -17.17
N GLY A 97 0.95 7.15 -18.36
CA GLY A 97 0.68 5.73 -18.64
C GLY A 97 1.91 4.82 -18.46
N ASP A 98 3.03 5.36 -17.97
CA ASP A 98 4.25 4.58 -17.72
C ASP A 98 4.12 3.80 -16.41
N GLU A 99 3.72 2.54 -16.53
CA GLU A 99 3.51 1.60 -15.42
C GLU A 99 4.74 1.45 -14.51
N LEU A 100 5.96 1.51 -15.07
CA LEU A 100 7.20 1.39 -14.28
C LEU A 100 7.43 2.63 -13.43
N LEU A 101 7.18 3.81 -14.02
CA LEU A 101 7.25 5.08 -13.31
C LEU A 101 6.21 5.12 -12.18
N VAL A 102 4.98 4.70 -12.45
CA VAL A 102 3.87 4.71 -11.50
C VAL A 102 4.07 3.69 -10.38
N ASP A 103 4.55 2.49 -10.70
CA ASP A 103 4.98 1.50 -9.70
C ASP A 103 6.06 2.06 -8.79
N CYS A 104 7.07 2.69 -9.37
CA CYS A 104 8.20 3.23 -8.62
C CYS A 104 7.78 4.37 -7.70
N TRP A 105 6.98 5.31 -8.22
CA TRP A 105 6.41 6.39 -7.44
C TRP A 105 5.55 5.86 -6.29
N SER A 106 4.65 4.91 -6.56
CA SER A 106 3.77 4.34 -5.53
C SER A 106 4.54 3.61 -4.42
N ALA A 107 5.58 2.85 -4.79
CA ALA A 107 6.45 2.23 -3.81
C ALA A 107 7.20 3.28 -2.96
N HIS A 108 7.66 4.36 -3.58
CA HIS A 108 8.33 5.43 -2.85
C HIS A 108 7.38 6.19 -1.91
N GLU A 109 6.15 6.49 -2.34
CA GLU A 109 5.13 7.11 -1.49
C GLU A 109 4.84 6.25 -0.25
N LEU A 110 4.74 4.92 -0.41
CA LEU A 110 4.59 4.02 0.74
C LEU A 110 5.73 4.17 1.75
N SER A 111 6.96 4.43 1.31
CA SER A 111 8.12 4.57 2.20
C SER A 111 8.00 5.70 3.22
N HIS A 112 7.12 6.67 2.95
CA HIS A 112 6.84 7.82 3.82
C HIS A 112 5.67 7.58 4.79
N THR A 113 5.12 6.35 4.82
CA THR A 113 3.92 6.02 5.63
C THR A 113 4.25 5.03 6.73
N ALA A 114 3.56 5.13 7.87
CA ALA A 114 3.83 4.30 9.05
C ALA A 114 3.68 2.78 8.80
N ARG A 115 2.87 2.39 7.81
CA ARG A 115 2.60 0.98 7.45
C ARG A 115 3.04 0.63 6.03
N GLY A 116 3.90 1.46 5.44
CA GLY A 116 4.34 1.32 4.05
C GLY A 116 4.97 -0.03 3.75
N GLU A 117 5.87 -0.47 4.61
CA GLU A 117 6.60 -1.73 4.47
C GLU A 117 5.65 -2.94 4.52
N GLU A 118 4.66 -2.92 5.41
CA GLU A 118 3.64 -3.99 5.50
C GLU A 118 2.83 -4.08 4.21
N VAL A 119 2.35 -2.93 3.71
CA VAL A 119 1.57 -2.84 2.47
C VAL A 119 2.38 -3.32 1.27
N LEU A 120 3.62 -2.82 1.14
CA LEU A 120 4.49 -3.19 0.03
C LEU A 120 4.83 -4.68 0.07
N THR A 121 5.15 -5.23 1.24
CA THR A 121 5.47 -6.65 1.40
C THR A 121 4.29 -7.52 0.99
N ALA A 122 3.06 -7.16 1.39
CA ALA A 122 1.86 -7.88 0.99
C ALA A 122 1.65 -7.82 -0.53
N ALA A 123 1.81 -6.64 -1.14
CA ALA A 123 1.66 -6.44 -2.58
C ALA A 123 2.69 -7.24 -3.39
N ARG A 124 3.97 -7.19 -2.99
CA ARG A 124 5.05 -7.95 -3.62
C ARG A 124 4.80 -9.46 -3.60
N ARG A 125 4.36 -10.01 -2.46
CA ARG A 125 4.01 -11.45 -2.36
C ARG A 125 2.87 -11.86 -3.29
N TYR A 126 1.90 -10.97 -3.53
CA TYR A 126 0.85 -11.18 -4.52
C TYR A 126 1.39 -11.09 -5.95
N ILE A 127 2.18 -10.05 -6.26
CA ILE A 127 2.75 -9.81 -7.59
C ILE A 127 3.67 -10.96 -8.01
N GLU A 128 4.48 -11.51 -7.10
CA GLU A 128 5.38 -12.62 -7.37
C GLU A 128 4.65 -13.90 -7.82
N GLN A 129 3.34 -14.01 -7.64
CA GLN A 129 2.55 -15.14 -8.17
C GLN A 129 2.45 -15.11 -9.71
N PHE A 130 2.61 -13.95 -10.35
CA PHE A 130 2.51 -13.81 -11.80
C PHE A 130 3.84 -14.17 -12.48
N LYS A 131 3.88 -15.33 -13.13
CA LYS A 131 5.11 -15.85 -13.76
C LYS A 131 5.27 -15.46 -15.23
N LEU A 132 4.20 -14.99 -15.87
CA LEU A 132 4.26 -14.57 -17.26
C LEU A 132 4.99 -13.23 -17.38
N PHE A 133 5.82 -13.12 -18.41
CA PHE A 133 6.47 -11.86 -18.78
C PHE A 133 5.42 -10.89 -19.34
N ILE A 134 5.37 -9.68 -18.77
CA ILE A 134 4.49 -8.60 -19.19
C ILE A 134 5.34 -7.36 -19.42
N ALA A 135 5.63 -7.04 -20.69
CA ALA A 135 6.55 -5.99 -21.08
C ALA A 135 6.28 -4.63 -20.42
N LYS A 136 5.00 -4.25 -20.27
CA LYS A 136 4.62 -2.98 -19.64
C LYS A 136 5.02 -2.88 -18.17
N TYR A 137 5.10 -4.01 -17.46
CA TYR A 137 5.56 -4.09 -16.07
C TYR A 137 7.06 -4.44 -15.96
N GLY A 138 7.81 -4.28 -17.05
CA GLY A 138 9.24 -4.52 -17.07
C GLY A 138 9.60 -5.98 -17.29
N GLY A 139 8.86 -6.93 -16.70
CA GLY A 139 9.08 -8.35 -16.90
C GLY A 139 8.07 -9.26 -16.22
N THR A 140 8.54 -10.24 -15.45
CA THR A 140 7.71 -11.14 -14.63
C THR A 140 7.30 -10.46 -13.32
N GLY A 141 6.45 -11.13 -12.53
CA GLY A 141 6.13 -10.68 -11.18
C GLY A 141 7.34 -10.63 -10.24
N ALA A 142 8.36 -11.47 -10.44
CA ALA A 142 9.60 -11.37 -9.67
C ALA A 142 10.35 -10.07 -9.98
N ASP A 143 10.39 -9.70 -11.26
CA ASP A 143 11.07 -8.49 -11.72
C ASP A 143 10.35 -7.22 -11.27
N ARG A 144 9.01 -7.22 -11.35
CA ARG A 144 8.20 -6.14 -10.80
C ARG A 144 8.40 -6.04 -9.28
N SER A 145 8.47 -7.15 -8.55
CA SER A 145 8.75 -7.14 -7.09
C SER A 145 10.12 -6.55 -6.75
N GLU A 146 11.15 -6.86 -7.53
CA GLU A 146 12.49 -6.26 -7.37
C GLU A 146 12.46 -4.75 -7.60
N LEU A 147 11.79 -4.30 -8.66
CA LEU A 147 11.60 -2.88 -8.95
C LEU A 147 10.93 -2.14 -7.79
N LEU A 148 9.85 -2.70 -7.25
CA LEU A 148 9.15 -2.08 -6.14
C LEU A 148 10.03 -1.99 -4.89
N ALA A 149 10.85 -3.01 -4.60
CA ALA A 149 11.78 -3.00 -3.48
C ALA A 149 12.84 -1.89 -3.62
N GLY A 150 13.42 -1.76 -4.82
CA GLY A 150 14.40 -0.71 -5.10
C GLY A 150 13.82 0.69 -5.00
N CYS A 151 12.65 0.91 -5.61
CA CYS A 151 11.97 2.19 -5.58
C CYS A 151 11.45 2.59 -4.19
N TYR A 152 11.06 1.63 -3.35
CA TYR A 152 10.73 1.91 -1.95
C TYR A 152 11.93 2.50 -1.20
N ALA A 153 13.13 1.96 -1.44
CA ALA A 153 14.34 2.40 -0.74
C ALA A 153 14.92 3.72 -1.29
N GLU A 154 14.87 3.94 -2.59
CA GLU A 154 15.66 4.99 -3.26
C GLU A 154 14.84 5.88 -4.23
N GLY A 155 13.55 5.63 -4.36
CA GLY A 155 12.66 6.36 -5.27
C GLY A 155 13.08 6.26 -6.73
N LEU A 156 12.85 7.34 -7.49
CA LEU A 156 13.10 7.39 -8.93
C LEU A 156 14.57 7.19 -9.31
N THR A 157 15.51 7.48 -8.41
CA THR A 157 16.94 7.30 -8.68
C THR A 157 17.26 5.83 -8.98
N TRP A 158 16.55 4.89 -8.36
CA TRP A 158 16.69 3.46 -8.66
C TRP A 158 16.23 3.15 -10.08
N LEU A 159 15.06 3.66 -10.47
CA LEU A 159 14.47 3.42 -11.79
C LEU A 159 15.32 4.02 -12.91
N GLU A 160 15.87 5.21 -12.70
CA GLU A 160 16.77 5.87 -13.64
C GLU A 160 18.04 5.04 -13.86
N ARG A 161 18.67 4.54 -12.79
CA ARG A 161 19.84 3.66 -12.92
C ARG A 161 19.50 2.33 -13.59
N ALA A 162 18.39 1.70 -13.21
CA ALA A 162 17.94 0.47 -13.85
C ALA A 162 17.75 0.67 -15.38
N ARG A 163 17.14 1.77 -15.79
CA ARG A 163 17.00 2.16 -17.21
C ARG A 163 18.34 2.40 -17.89
N ALA A 164 19.23 3.17 -17.26
CA ALA A 164 20.54 3.50 -17.81
C ALA A 164 21.43 2.26 -18.02
N GLU A 165 21.33 1.29 -17.11
CA GLU A 165 22.07 0.03 -17.19
C GLU A 165 21.45 -0.98 -18.16
N GLY A 166 20.37 -0.61 -18.87
CA GLY A 166 19.62 -1.54 -19.70
C GLY A 166 19.03 -2.71 -18.89
N ARG A 167 18.99 -2.62 -17.56
CA ARG A 167 18.21 -3.51 -16.71
C ARG A 167 16.74 -3.20 -16.96
N ARG A 168 16.21 -3.79 -18.02
CA ARG A 168 14.80 -4.17 -17.98
C ARG A 168 14.64 -5.05 -16.75
N PRO A 169 13.67 -4.81 -15.86
CA PRO A 169 13.31 -5.78 -14.84
C PRO A 169 13.10 -7.13 -15.57
N ALA A 170 14.03 -8.09 -15.45
CA ALA A 170 14.32 -9.20 -16.38
C ALA A 170 14.83 -8.89 -17.80
N ALA A 171 16.15 -9.00 -17.94
CA ALA A 171 16.74 -9.90 -18.93
C ALA A 171 17.95 -10.63 -18.32
N ARG A 172 17.73 -11.51 -17.34
CA ARG A 172 18.70 -12.57 -17.00
C ARG A 172 18.01 -13.88 -16.67
N VAL A 173 17.50 -14.54 -17.71
CA VAL A 173 17.51 -16.01 -17.83
C VAL A 173 17.63 -16.30 -19.33
N GLY A 174 18.83 -16.40 -19.89
CA GLY A 174 18.95 -16.83 -21.29
C GLY A 174 20.26 -16.60 -22.05
N ASP A 175 20.99 -15.50 -21.83
CA ASP A 175 22.21 -15.24 -22.62
C ASP A 175 23.45 -15.92 -22.03
N ARG A 176 23.46 -17.24 -22.14
CA ARG A 176 24.67 -18.04 -22.37
C ARG A 176 24.39 -18.91 -23.58
N ASN A 177 24.41 -18.30 -24.76
CA ASN A 177 24.78 -18.93 -26.03
C ASN A 177 24.80 -17.88 -27.16
N SER A 178 26.00 -17.39 -27.48
CA SER A 178 26.40 -16.86 -28.79
C SER A 178 27.90 -16.60 -28.77
N PRO A 179 28.67 -16.97 -29.80
CA PRO A 179 28.69 -18.22 -30.56
C PRO A 179 29.59 -19.31 -29.93
#